data_AF-A0A354T992-F1
#
_entry.id   AF-A0A354T992-F1
#
_cell.length_a   1.000
_cell.length_b   1.000
_cell.length_c   1.000
_cell.angle_alpha   90.00
_cell.angle_beta   90.00
_cell.angle_gamma   90.00
#
_symmetry.space_group_name_H-M   'P 1'
#
loop_
_entity.id
_entity.type
_entity.pdbx_description
1 polymer ?
#
loop_
_entity_poly.entity_id
_entity_poly.type
_entity_poly.pdbx_seq_one_letter_code
_entity_poly.pdbx_strand_id
1 'polypeptide(L)'
;MPAPEPTPPRSSGWLEPVLWTLAGVIAIVVAACVNDTAREITLQGAAYLFAFVTTPFLLETSAAFIGICVVFAINGRRIAKEGDGWVVMEVKKPDEAKNEPAEPQEKAG
;
A
#
# COMPACT_ATOMS: atom_id res chain seq x y z
N MET A 1 0.75 33.80 29.53
CA MET A 1 -0.08 32.69 29.02
C MET A 1 -0.11 32.83 27.50
N PRO A 2 0.50 31.93 26.72
CA PRO A 2 0.38 31.98 25.26
C PRO A 2 -1.07 31.69 24.85
N ALA A 3 -1.57 32.41 23.85
CA ALA A 3 -2.92 32.26 23.32
C ALA A 3 -3.08 30.90 22.62
N PRO A 4 -4.26 30.25 22.70
CA PRO A 4 -4.51 29.01 21.99
C PRO A 4 -4.42 29.23 20.47
N GLU A 5 -3.63 28.42 19.79
CA GLU A 5 -3.52 28.45 18.34
C GLU A 5 -4.86 28.09 17.67
N PRO A 6 -5.23 28.76 16.56
CA PRO A 6 -6.44 28.43 15.83
C PRO A 6 -6.30 27.05 15.16
N THR A 7 -7.24 26.16 15.45
CA THR A 7 -7.34 24.86 14.76
C THR A 7 -7.60 25.08 13.26
N PRO A 8 -6.82 24.47 12.36
CA PRO A 8 -7.03 24.63 10.92
C PRO A 8 -8.41 24.06 10.52
N PRO A 9 -9.13 24.72 9.59
CA PRO A 9 -10.41 24.22 9.12
C PRO A 9 -10.23 22.86 8.44
N ARG A 10 -11.06 21.89 8.83
CA ARG A 10 -11.11 20.54 8.23
C ARG A 10 -11.63 20.67 6.79
N SER A 11 -10.73 20.74 5.81
CA SER A 11 -11.11 20.91 4.41
C SER A 11 -11.87 19.67 3.90
N SER A 12 -13.11 19.88 3.47
CA SER A 12 -13.97 18.87 2.83
C SER A 12 -13.59 18.55 1.37
N GLY A 13 -12.38 18.92 0.92
CA GLY A 13 -11.97 18.85 -0.48
C GLY A 13 -11.98 17.46 -1.11
N TRP A 14 -12.02 16.39 -0.30
CA TRP A 14 -12.16 15.01 -0.80
C TRP A 14 -13.62 14.58 -1.01
N LEU A 15 -14.59 15.25 -0.39
CA LEU A 15 -16.02 14.91 -0.53
C LEU A 15 -16.57 15.33 -1.88
N GLU A 16 -16.12 16.47 -2.41
CA GLU A 16 -16.56 17.00 -3.69
C GLU A 16 -16.33 16.04 -4.87
N PRO A 17 -15.11 15.50 -5.10
CA PRO A 17 -14.92 14.52 -6.18
C PRO A 17 -15.69 13.22 -5.96
N VAL A 18 -15.91 12.81 -4.69
CA VAL A 18 -16.71 11.63 -4.37
C VAL A 18 -18.18 11.84 -4.72
N LEU A 19 -18.73 13.02 -4.45
CA LEU A 19 -20.11 13.36 -4.80
C LEU A 19 -20.29 13.44 -6.32
N TRP A 20 -19.33 14.02 -7.04
CA TRP A 20 -19.37 14.07 -8.50
C TRP A 20 -19.31 12.70 -9.16
N THR A 21 -18.44 11.81 -8.67
CA THR A 21 -18.36 10.44 -9.18
C THR A 21 -19.65 9.67 -8.90
N LEU A 22 -20.20 9.79 -7.69
CA LEU A 22 -21.47 9.16 -7.33
C LEU A 22 -22.63 9.66 -8.21
N ALA A 23 -22.73 10.98 -8.41
CA ALA A 23 -23.74 11.58 -9.28
C ALA A 23 -23.61 11.08 -10.73
N GLY A 24 -22.38 10.97 -11.25
CA GLY A 24 -22.13 10.41 -12.57
C GLY A 24 -22.57 8.96 -12.71
N VAL A 25 -22.27 8.11 -11.71
CA VAL A 25 -22.72 6.71 -11.70
C VAL A 25 -24.25 6.64 -11.68
N ILE A 26 -24.92 7.43 -10.85
CA ILE A 26 -26.38 7.48 -10.80
C ILE A 26 -26.96 7.90 -12.15
N ALA A 27 -26.38 8.92 -12.80
CA ALA A 27 -26.83 9.37 -14.11
C ALA A 27 -26.71 8.28 -15.18
N ILE A 28 -25.60 7.52 -15.20
CA ILE A 28 -25.41 6.39 -16.11
C ILE A 28 -26.45 5.29 -15.86
N VAL A 29 -26.69 4.95 -14.59
CA VAL A 29 -27.69 3.93 -14.22
C VAL A 29 -29.09 4.35 -14.65
N VAL A 30 -29.49 5.60 -14.36
CA VAL A 30 -30.80 6.12 -14.77
C VAL A 30 -30.93 6.11 -16.30
N ALA A 31 -29.89 6.56 -17.03
CA ALA A 31 -29.88 6.53 -18.49
C ALA A 31 -30.04 5.10 -19.04
N ALA A 32 -29.36 4.12 -18.45
CA ALA A 32 -29.49 2.71 -18.82
C ALA A 32 -30.86 2.10 -18.47
N CYS A 33 -31.59 2.62 -17.49
CA CYS A 33 -32.94 2.16 -17.17
C CYS A 33 -34.01 2.73 -18.11
N VAL A 34 -33.81 3.94 -18.65
CA VAL A 34 -34.83 4.64 -19.47
C VAL A 34 -34.60 4.50 -20.98
N ASN A 35 -33.40 4.13 -21.42
CA ASN A 35 -33.04 4.04 -22.83
C ASN A 35 -32.32 2.73 -23.15
N ASP A 36 -32.88 1.94 -24.07
CA ASP A 36 -32.33 0.65 -24.49
C ASP A 36 -30.94 0.77 -25.15
N THR A 37 -30.69 1.82 -25.93
CA THR A 37 -29.37 2.05 -26.52
C THR A 37 -28.32 2.36 -25.45
N ALA A 38 -28.68 3.18 -24.46
CA ALA A 38 -27.78 3.49 -23.34
C ALA A 38 -27.52 2.24 -22.49
N ARG A 39 -28.52 1.38 -22.30
CA ARG A 39 -28.40 0.10 -21.62
C ARG A 39 -27.41 -0.84 -22.32
N GLU A 40 -27.54 -0.98 -23.63
CA GLU A 40 -26.67 -1.86 -24.43
C GLU A 40 -25.21 -1.40 -24.39
N ILE A 41 -24.97 -0.10 -24.59
CA ILE A 41 -23.63 0.49 -24.51
C ILE A 41 -23.04 0.31 -23.10
N THR A 42 -23.85 0.52 -22.05
CA THR A 42 -23.40 0.35 -20.66
C THR A 42 -23.03 -1.10 -20.36
N LEU A 43 -23.84 -2.06 -20.81
CA LEU A 43 -23.56 -3.49 -20.65
C LEU A 43 -22.31 -3.91 -21.41
N GLN A 44 -22.15 -3.46 -22.66
CA GLN A 44 -20.97 -3.74 -23.46
C GLN A 44 -19.71 -3.13 -22.83
N GLY A 45 -19.80 -1.89 -22.36
CA GLY A 45 -18.73 -1.21 -21.64
C GLY A 45 -18.34 -1.95 -20.34
N ALA A 46 -19.33 -2.38 -19.56
CA ALA A 46 -19.11 -3.18 -18.35
C ALA A 46 -18.43 -4.52 -18.65
N ALA A 47 -18.83 -5.19 -19.74
CA ALA A 47 -18.19 -6.43 -20.18
C ALA A 47 -16.72 -6.22 -20.57
N TYR A 48 -16.39 -5.13 -21.28
CA TYR A 48 -15.00 -4.81 -21.61
C TYR A 48 -14.17 -4.47 -20.37
N LEU A 49 -14.72 -3.70 -19.44
CA LEU A 49 -14.04 -3.39 -18.17
C LEU A 49 -13.78 -4.66 -17.37
N PHE A 50 -14.78 -5.55 -17.29
CA PHE A 50 -14.63 -6.84 -16.63
C PHE A 50 -13.52 -7.67 -17.30
N ALA A 51 -13.58 -7.84 -18.63
CA ALA A 51 -12.57 -8.58 -19.38
C ALA A 51 -11.17 -8.03 -19.15
N PHE A 52 -11.01 -6.70 -19.17
CA PHE A 52 -9.75 -6.02 -18.90
C PHE A 52 -9.24 -6.31 -17.48
N VAL A 53 -10.06 -6.10 -16.44
CA VAL A 53 -9.66 -6.32 -15.04
C VAL A 53 -9.35 -7.79 -14.76
N THR A 54 -10.02 -8.72 -15.44
CA THR A 54 -9.77 -10.16 -15.31
C THR A 54 -8.61 -10.67 -16.16
N THR A 55 -7.86 -9.79 -16.83
CA THR A 55 -6.66 -10.23 -17.56
C THR A 55 -5.67 -10.92 -16.60
N PRO A 56 -5.00 -12.00 -17.03
CA PRO A 56 -4.08 -12.75 -16.18
C PRO A 56 -3.04 -11.84 -15.52
N PHE A 57 -2.49 -10.89 -16.29
CA PHE A 57 -1.51 -9.93 -15.79
C PHE A 57 -2.04 -9.05 -14.65
N LEU A 58 -3.25 -8.50 -14.75
CA LEU A 58 -3.82 -7.66 -13.69
C LEU A 58 -4.19 -8.48 -12.45
N LEU A 59 -4.72 -9.69 -12.64
CA LEU A 59 -5.05 -10.58 -11.53
C LEU A 59 -3.78 -11.03 -10.79
N GLU A 60 -2.73 -11.43 -11.52
CA GLU A 60 -1.46 -11.83 -10.93
C GLU A 60 -0.77 -10.67 -10.20
N THR A 61 -0.72 -9.50 -10.84
CA THR A 61 -0.08 -8.32 -10.25
C THR A 61 -0.81 -7.85 -8.99
N SER A 62 -2.15 -7.83 -9.03
CA SER A 62 -2.95 -7.46 -7.86
C SER A 62 -2.84 -8.50 -6.74
N ALA A 63 -2.87 -9.79 -7.06
CA ALA A 63 -2.67 -10.86 -6.07
C ALA A 63 -1.27 -10.80 -5.43
N ALA A 64 -0.22 -10.59 -6.23
CA ALA A 64 1.15 -10.43 -5.75
C ALA A 64 1.29 -9.20 -4.85
N PHE A 65 0.72 -8.06 -5.25
CA PHE A 65 0.72 -6.84 -4.46
C PHE A 65 0.00 -7.03 -3.12
N ILE A 66 -1.19 -7.64 -3.13
CA ILE A 66 -1.93 -7.96 -1.90
C ILE A 66 -1.11 -8.90 -1.01
N GLY A 67 -0.49 -9.93 -1.60
CA GLY A 67 0.40 -10.84 -0.87
C GLY A 67 1.54 -10.10 -0.16
N ILE A 68 2.20 -9.17 -0.85
CA ILE A 68 3.26 -8.34 -0.27
C ILE A 68 2.72 -7.46 0.87
N CYS A 69 1.57 -6.80 0.67
CA CYS A 69 0.93 -6.00 1.73
C CYS A 69 0.61 -6.84 2.97
N VAL A 70 0.14 -8.08 2.80
CA VAL A 70 -0.14 -9.01 3.90
C VAL A 70 1.14 -9.38 4.63
N VAL A 71 2.22 -9.72 3.91
CA VAL A 71 3.52 -10.02 4.52
C VAL A 71 4.03 -8.84 5.34
N PHE A 72 3.97 -7.62 4.81
CA PHE A 72 4.36 -6.43 5.56
C PHE A 72 3.46 -6.16 6.76
N ALA A 73 2.14 -6.36 6.65
CA ALA A 73 1.23 -6.19 7.76
C ALA A 73 1.52 -7.20 8.89
N ILE A 74 1.80 -8.46 8.56
CA ILE A 74 2.16 -9.50 9.52
C ILE A 74 3.52 -9.19 10.14
N ASN A 75 4.54 -8.87 9.33
CA ASN A 75 5.87 -8.54 9.81
C ASN A 75 5.86 -7.30 10.71
N GLY A 76 5.11 -6.26 10.34
CA GLY A 76 4.94 -5.06 11.16
C GLY A 76 4.29 -5.39 12.50
N ARG A 77 3.27 -6.25 12.51
CA ARG A 77 2.65 -6.74 13.76
C ARG A 77 3.62 -7.56 14.61
N ARG A 78 4.48 -8.37 13.99
CA ARG A 78 5.50 -9.15 14.70
C ARG A 78 6.54 -8.22 15.33
N ILE A 79 7.13 -7.30 14.56
CA ILE A 79 8.14 -6.34 15.05
C ILE A 79 7.58 -5.49 16.19
N ALA A 80 6.30 -5.08 16.11
CA ALA A 80 5.65 -4.34 17.18
C ALA A 80 5.47 -5.13 18.49
N LYS A 81 5.47 -6.47 18.44
CA LYS A 81 5.28 -7.34 19.62
C LYS A 81 6.60 -7.92 20.15
N GLU A 82 7.50 -8.32 19.27
CA GLU A 82 8.70 -9.10 19.60
C GLU A 82 9.99 -8.25 19.53
N GLY A 83 9.90 -7.01 19.03
CA GLY A 83 11.07 -6.20 18.70
C GLY A 83 11.71 -6.61 17.37
N ASP A 84 12.65 -5.80 16.89
CA ASP A 84 13.39 -6.12 15.67
C ASP A 84 14.40 -7.23 15.94
N GLY A 85 14.01 -8.47 15.60
CA GLY A 85 14.84 -9.67 15.79
C GLY A 85 15.96 -9.81 14.77
N TRP A 86 16.14 -8.86 13.85
CA TRP A 86 17.19 -8.91 12.84
C TRP A 86 18.43 -8.15 13.30
N VAL A 87 19.42 -8.94 13.71
CA VAL A 87 20.81 -8.53 14.00
C VAL A 87 20.95 -7.67 15.27
N VAL A 88 21.30 -8.35 16.37
CA VAL A 88 22.03 -7.72 17.45
C VAL A 88 23.36 -7.24 16.86
N MET A 89 23.48 -5.95 16.58
CA MET A 89 24.78 -5.36 16.28
C MET A 89 25.60 -5.47 17.57
N GLU A 90 26.52 -6.44 17.61
CA GLU A 90 27.55 -6.47 18.65
C GLU A 90 28.39 -5.21 18.48
N VAL A 91 28.01 -4.15 19.20
CA VAL A 91 28.84 -2.97 19.34
C VAL A 91 30.02 -3.39 20.21
N LYS A 92 31.09 -3.90 19.59
CA LYS A 92 32.38 -4.09 20.28
C LYS A 92 32.72 -2.75 20.92
N LYS A 93 32.72 -2.70 22.25
CA LYS A 93 33.16 -1.52 22.99
C LYS A 93 34.62 -1.26 22.59
N PRO A 94 35.03 0.01 22.39
CA PRO A 94 36.36 0.36 21.89
C PRO A 94 37.51 -0.16 22.76
N ASP A 95 37.23 -0.62 23.98
CA ASP A 95 38.22 -1.10 24.94
C ASP A 95 38.66 -2.56 24.69
N GLU A 96 37.89 -3.37 23.95
CA GLU A 96 38.22 -4.78 23.68
C GLU A 96 39.03 -4.98 22.39
N ALA A 97 38.98 -4.02 21.45
CA ALA A 97 39.75 -4.08 20.20
C ALA A 97 41.27 -3.90 20.38
N LYS A 98 41.72 -3.55 21.60
CA LYS A 98 43.14 -3.29 21.90
C LYS A 98 43.91 -4.51 22.39
N ASN A 99 43.25 -5.63 22.69
CA ASN A 99 43.86 -6.75 23.41
C ASN A 99 43.79 -8.11 22.69
N GLU A 100 43.38 -8.18 21.42
CA GLU A 100 43.52 -9.42 20.63
C GLU A 100 44.89 -9.42 19.91
N PRO A 101 45.80 -10.38 20.20
CA PRO A 101 47.02 -10.54 19.43
C PRO A 101 46.65 -11.06 18.04
N ALA A 102 47.17 -10.38 17.00
CA ALA A 102 46.88 -10.70 15.61
C ALA A 102 47.15 -12.18 15.31
N GLU A 103 46.10 -12.93 14.92
CA GLU A 103 46.26 -14.28 14.40
C GLU A 103 47.07 -14.24 13.08
N PRO A 104 48.01 -15.17 12.87
CA PRO A 104 48.80 -15.19 11.64
C PRO A 104 47.89 -15.53 10.46
N GLN A 105 47.88 -14.65 9.46
CA GLN A 105 47.27 -14.90 8.16
C GLN A 105 47.97 -16.11 7.49
N GLU A 106 47.40 -17.30 7.63
CA GLU A 106 47.82 -18.49 6.90
C GLU A 106 47.39 -18.36 5.44
N LYS A 107 48.37 -18.07 4.58
CA LYS A 107 48.26 -18.14 3.12
C LYS A 107 48.21 -19.60 2.67
N ALA A 108 47.23 -19.96 1.85
CA ALA A 108 47.31 -20.88 0.69
C ALA A 108 45.87 -21.11 0.20
N GLY A 109 45.54 -21.25 -1.08
CA GLY A 109 46.30 -21.44 -2.32
C GLY A 109 45.27 -21.87 -3.36
#